data_AF-A0A9E5YSN6-F1
#
_entry.id   AF-A0A9E5YSN6-F1
#
_cell.length_a   1.000
_cell.length_b   1.000
_cell.length_c   1.000
_cell.angle_alpha   90.00
_cell.angle_beta   90.00
_cell.angle_gamma   90.00
#
_symmetry.space_group_name_H-M   'P 1'
#
loop_
_entity.id
_entity.type
_entity.pdbx_description
1 polymer ?
#
loop_
_entity_poly.entity_id
_entity_poly.type
_entity_poly.pdbx_seq_one_letter_code
_entity_poly.pdbx_strand_id
1 'polypeptide(L)' 'MKLSIISQENPMSDTIEASHILLSTDDETVEDATKAIEAIIAQLNDGADFADMASEHSSCPSSRSGGDLGS' A
#
# COMPACT_ATOMS: atom_id res chain seq x y z
N MET A 1 -7.05 -36.77 33.92
CA MET A 1 -7.41 -36.05 32.68
C MET A 1 -6.50 -34.84 32.58
N LYS A 2 -5.55 -34.83 31.64
CA LYS A 2 -4.61 -33.72 31.47
C LYS A 2 -5.12 -32.88 30.29
N LEU A 3 -5.76 -31.75 30.59
CA LEU A 3 -6.16 -30.76 29.58
C LEU A 3 -4.88 -30.19 28.97
N SER A 4 -4.66 -30.49 27.68
CA SER A 4 -3.57 -29.89 26.92
C SER A 4 -4.10 -28.59 26.32
N ILE A 5 -3.62 -27.46 26.82
CA ILE A 5 -3.87 -26.16 26.21
C ILE A 5 -3.01 -26.13 24.94
N ILE A 6 -3.65 -26.12 23.78
CA ILE A 6 -2.98 -25.88 22.50
C ILE A 6 -2.76 -24.37 22.43
N SER A 7 -1.56 -23.92 22.83
CA SER A 7 -1.10 -22.57 22.48
C SER A 7 -0.84 -22.60 20.97
N GLN A 8 -1.77 -22.09 20.19
CA GLN A 8 -1.50 -21.82 18.79
C GLN A 8 -0.63 -20.57 18.75
N GLU A 9 0.68 -20.77 18.82
CA GLU A 9 1.65 -19.75 18.47
C GLU A 9 1.34 -19.38 17.01
N ASN A 10 0.82 -18.19 16.75
CA ASN A 10 0.75 -17.65 15.39
C ASN A 10 2.15 -17.11 15.11
N PRO A 11 3.05 -17.85 14.41
CA PRO A 11 4.38 -17.33 14.15
C PRO A 11 4.20 -16.07 13.30
N MET A 12 4.44 -14.90 13.90
CA MET A 12 4.57 -13.70 13.10
C MET A 12 5.76 -13.95 12.18
N SER A 13 5.50 -13.97 10.89
CA SER A 13 6.54 -13.94 9.87
C SER A 13 7.46 -12.74 10.15
N ASP A 14 8.77 -12.94 10.06
CA ASP A 14 9.75 -11.83 10.16
C ASP A 14 9.68 -10.89 8.94
N THR A 15 8.90 -11.27 7.93
CA THR A 15 8.70 -10.56 6.65
C THR A 15 7.24 -10.13 6.52
N ILE A 16 7.04 -8.90 6.02
CA ILE A 16 5.74 -8.36 5.63
C ILE A 16 5.73 -8.02 4.14
N GLU A 17 4.57 -8.15 3.51
CA GLU A 17 4.32 -7.64 2.16
C GLU A 17 3.67 -6.26 2.26
N ALA A 18 4.12 -5.32 1.45
CA ALA A 18 3.60 -3.96 1.43
C ALA A 18 3.58 -3.39 0.01
N SER A 19 2.75 -2.37 -0.19
CA SER A 19 2.67 -1.63 -1.43
C SER A 19 2.56 -0.14 -1.16
N HIS A 20 2.93 0.69 -2.14
CA HIS A 20 2.85 2.14 -1.99
C HIS A 20 2.42 2.87 -3.26
N ILE A 21 1.92 4.10 -3.08
CA ILE A 21 1.70 5.07 -4.15
C ILE A 21 2.58 6.28 -3.82
N LEU A 22 3.62 6.49 -4.63
CA LEU A 22 4.49 7.66 -4.56
C LEU A 22 4.05 8.71 -5.58
N LEU A 23 3.84 9.95 -5.17
CA LEU A 23 3.70 11.10 -6.08
C LEU A 23 4.99 11.92 -6.04
N SER A 24 5.55 12.27 -7.22
CA SER A 24 6.73 13.15 -7.29
C SER A 24 6.33 14.61 -7.23
N THR A 25 7.17 15.45 -6.63
CA THR A 25 7.03 16.90 -6.59
C THR A 25 8.10 17.59 -7.45
N ASP A 26 8.69 16.89 -8.42
CA ASP A 26 9.69 17.46 -9.32
C ASP A 26 9.06 18.51 -10.25
N ASP A 27 7.82 18.24 -10.72
CA ASP A 27 7.07 19.09 -11.66
C ASP A 27 5.86 19.79 -11.01
N GLU A 28 5.58 19.51 -9.74
CA GLU A 28 4.39 19.99 -9.01
C GLU A 28 4.74 20.49 -7.60
N THR A 29 3.89 21.35 -7.03
CA THR A 29 4.07 21.79 -5.64
C THR A 29 3.69 20.68 -4.66
N VAL A 30 4.25 20.73 -3.45
CA VAL A 30 3.85 19.82 -2.36
C VAL A 30 2.35 19.93 -2.06
N GLU A 31 1.77 21.13 -2.17
CA GLU A 31 0.34 21.34 -1.94
C GLU A 31 -0.52 20.68 -3.01
N ASP A 32 -0.10 20.70 -4.27
CA ASP A 32 -0.84 20.04 -5.36
C ASP A 32 -0.71 18.52 -5.28
N ALA A 33 0.50 18.01 -4.99
CA ALA A 33 0.71 16.59 -4.71
C ALA A 33 -0.10 16.11 -3.49
N THR A 34 -0.26 16.96 -2.47
CA THR A 34 -1.09 16.66 -1.28
C THR A 34 -2.56 16.54 -1.67
N LYS A 35 -3.10 17.47 -2.47
CA LYS A 35 -4.49 17.37 -2.94
C LYS A 35 -4.69 16.14 -3.83
N ALA A 36 -3.71 15.81 -4.67
CA ALA A 36 -3.77 14.64 -5.53
C ALA A 36 -3.81 13.34 -4.71
N ILE A 37 -2.95 13.19 -3.70
CA ILE A 37 -2.97 11.98 -2.85
C ILE A 37 -4.24 11.89 -2.02
N GLU A 38 -4.80 13.00 -1.54
CA GLU A 38 -6.09 13.03 -0.84
C GLU A 38 -7.24 12.55 -1.74
N ALA A 39 -7.24 12.95 -3.02
CA ALA A 39 -8.22 12.48 -4.00
C ALA A 39 -8.09 10.98 -4.30
N ILE A 40 -6.85 10.46 -4.37
CA ILE A 40 -6.59 9.03 -4.52
C ILE A 40 -7.09 8.26 -3.29
N ILE A 41 -6.81 8.76 -2.09
CA ILE A 41 -7.29 8.16 -0.82
C ILE A 41 -8.83 8.11 -0.79
N ALA A 42 -9.51 9.17 -1.24
CA ALA A 42 -10.97 9.18 -1.32
C ALA A 42 -11.49 8.05 -2.24
N GLN A 43 -10.90 7.90 -3.43
CA GLN A 43 -11.27 6.83 -4.37
C GLN A 43 -11.00 5.43 -3.80
N LEU A 44 -9.87 5.24 -3.11
CA LEU A 44 -9.54 3.98 -2.44
C LEU A 44 -10.56 3.64 -1.34
N ASN A 45 -10.97 4.64 -0.55
CA ASN A 45 -12.00 4.46 0.48
C ASN A 45 -13.39 4.15 -0.12
N ASP A 46 -13.66 4.64 -1.32
CA ASP A 46 -14.88 4.32 -2.09
C ASP A 46 -14.81 2.96 -2.79
N GLY A 47 -13.69 2.23 -2.66
CA GLY A 47 -13.53 0.85 -3.13
C GLY A 47 -12.77 0.70 -4.45
N ALA A 48 -12.04 1.72 -4.89
CA ALA A 48 -11.09 1.55 -5.99
C ALA A 48 -10.00 0.52 -5.63
N ASP A 49 -9.51 -0.22 -6.62
CA ASP A 49 -8.42 -1.17 -6.42
C ASP A 49 -7.08 -0.45 -6.22
N PHE A 50 -6.31 -0.87 -5.21
CA PHE A 50 -5.05 -0.22 -4.87
C PHE A 50 -4.00 -0.39 -5.98
N ALA A 51 -3.90 -1.57 -6.59
CA ALA A 51 -2.91 -1.85 -7.61
C ALA A 51 -3.19 -1.03 -8.87
N ASP A 52 -4.47 -0.83 -9.22
CA ASP A 52 -4.87 0.05 -10.32
C ASP A 52 -4.47 1.51 -10.01
N MET A 53 -4.82 2.04 -8.83
CA MET A 53 -4.46 3.41 -8.43
C MET A 53 -2.94 3.61 -8.38
N ALA A 54 -2.18 2.63 -7.91
CA ALA A 54 -0.72 2.66 -7.90
C ALA A 54 -0.14 2.65 -9.32
N SER A 55 -0.71 1.85 -10.22
CA SER A 55 -0.29 1.77 -11.62
C SER A 55 -0.51 3.08 -12.38
N GLU A 56 -1.64 3.74 -12.11
CA GLU A 56 -2.02 4.97 -12.80
C GLU A 56 -1.29 6.21 -12.27
N HIS A 57 -1.12 6.31 -10.94
CA HIS A 57 -0.69 7.56 -10.32
C HIS A 57 0.74 7.53 -9.78
N SER A 58 1.33 6.35 -9.53
CA SER A 58 2.63 6.33 -8.85
C SER A 58 3.80 6.63 -9.78
N SER A 59 4.68 7.52 -9.34
CA SER A 59 5.97 7.82 -9.96
C SER A 59 7.06 6.77 -9.69
N CYS A 60 6.83 5.81 -8.78
CA CYS A 60 7.78 4.73 -8.51
C CYS A 60 7.71 3.66 -9.62
N PRO A 61 8.83 3.08 -10.09
CA PRO A 61 8.81 1.98 -11.06
C PRO A 61 7.99 0.76 -10.65
N SER A 62 7.75 0.58 -9.34
CA SER A 62 6.85 -0.45 -8.79
C SER A 62 5.38 -0.24 -9.20
N SER A 63 5.00 0.92 -9.72
CA SER A 63 3.67 1.17 -10.29
C SER A 63 3.26 0.12 -11.31
N ARG A 64 4.21 -0.38 -12.12
CA ARG A 64 4.00 -1.46 -13.09
C ARG A 64 3.55 -2.79 -12.47
N SER A 65 3.77 -2.94 -11.16
CA SER A 65 3.40 -4.10 -10.35
C SER A 65 2.44 -3.69 -9.22
N GLY A 66 1.62 -2.65 -9.42
CA GLY A 66 0.63 -2.22 -8.42
C GLY A 66 1.21 -1.61 -7.15
N GLY A 67 2.45 -1.10 -7.23
CA GLY A 67 3.13 -0.47 -6.09
C GLY A 67 3.84 -1.46 -5.16
N ASP A 68 3.98 -2.73 -5.55
CA ASP A 68 4.64 -3.78 -4.77
C ASP A 68 6.06 -3.39 -4.30
N LEU A 69 6.33 -3.61 -3.01
CA LEU A 69 7.63 -3.43 -2.37
C LEU A 69 8.31 -4.76 -2.03
N GLY A 70 7.65 -5.90 -2.29
CA GLY A 70 8.16 -7.23 -2.02
C GLY A 70 7.96 -7.70 -0.58
N SER A 71 8.72 -8.74 -0.24
CA SER A 71 8.70 -9.54 0.99
C SER A 71 10.10 -9.62 1.62
#